data_AF-A0A401G6G7-F1
#
_entry.id   AF-A0A401G6G7-F1
#
_cell.length_a   1.000
_cell.length_b   1.000
_cell.length_c   1.000
_cell.angle_alpha   90.00
_cell.angle_beta   90.00
_cell.angle_gamma   90.00
#
_symmetry.space_group_name_H-M   'P 1'
#
loop_
_entity.id
_entity.type
_entity.pdbx_description
1 polymer ?
#
loop_
_entity_poly.entity_id
_entity_poly.type
_entity_poly.pdbx_seq_one_letter_code
_entity_poly.pdbx_strand_id
1 'polypeptide(L)'
;MPVHTPLHLTQVKSASSWDEGLIKQYLRQLPEPSVPHNAQIWAAKVVLIKIRLRELRLVEELAAPRIVPAIRSQITAMLLARNLSTWLAFPINNLPVEILIHIFRFVVYSQTNPYDGIRQRMYLTWVCRHWRTIAIADQIPWSFVWYRGRAPWPLAELFLERAGTAPLDIVVEDRSKIPDDQEPPPSLTVEDVDYLMDELSLRIGQIRSLELFVQGYFPTIRIMFWLCACGIPHTMTRFKVYRGLTPFLWELRDSRDIQQRCMIPLCGGNVPKLEELHLDGVGIDWQIFPARNLRSIDLRRIGWDFSPSPERWIAMLQGCPNLYKLVLTATGPRWDDTGIRRVHLPNLRDFALGNVSLQYAQYIFDFMDAPRLMKLTYDTMKSEDYGPLLDVATTFREMKVLAIQGMNFHPTQQNLCRIVKLLEGMSNLRFLKIGDATRQFLDAFMEDPREYREEDPVNESPHANAPLSVLCPDLQYLLVLEQEPDSLIRFLRGRRALGVPFSAAYLDVRFYATLSDEQVKAMRAELTNELFTIRGVSPGPAEEEIDKEIAATVQVV
;
A
#
# COMPACT_ATOMS: atom_id res chain seq x y z
N MET A 1 -15.44 45.98 -16.92
CA MET A 1 -16.15 45.11 -15.95
C MET A 1 -17.10 44.21 -16.71
N PRO A 2 -17.05 42.89 -16.48
CA PRO A 2 -18.24 42.08 -16.32
C PRO A 2 -18.37 41.68 -14.84
N VAL A 3 -19.60 41.76 -14.33
CA VAL A 3 -19.96 41.42 -12.95
C VAL A 3 -19.95 39.89 -12.84
N HIS A 4 -18.98 39.34 -12.11
CA HIS A 4 -18.91 37.92 -11.81
C HIS A 4 -20.00 37.55 -10.79
N THR A 5 -20.81 36.54 -11.14
CA THR A 5 -21.79 35.89 -10.26
C THR A 5 -21.10 35.35 -9.01
N PRO A 6 -21.63 35.52 -7.79
CA PRO A 6 -21.03 34.95 -6.60
C PRO A 6 -21.14 33.43 -6.61
N LEU A 7 -20.01 32.72 -6.51
CA LEU A 7 -19.99 31.29 -6.20
C LEU A 7 -20.67 31.08 -4.84
N HIS A 8 -21.77 30.31 -4.81
CA HIS A 8 -22.44 29.89 -3.58
C HIS A 8 -21.55 28.89 -2.82
N LEU A 9 -20.64 29.42 -1.99
CA LEU A 9 -19.72 28.66 -1.14
C LEU A 9 -20.27 28.59 0.28
N THR A 10 -21.12 27.61 0.57
CA THR A 10 -21.63 27.32 1.93
C THR A 10 -20.94 26.14 2.61
N GLN A 11 -20.04 25.44 1.92
CA GLN A 11 -19.31 24.30 2.48
C GLN A 11 -17.82 24.39 2.11
N VAL A 12 -17.02 25.08 2.91
CA VAL A 12 -15.55 25.03 2.80
C VAL A 12 -14.99 24.76 4.20
N LYS A 13 -14.57 23.51 4.43
CA LYS A 13 -13.70 23.13 5.54
C LYS A 13 -12.32 23.75 5.27
N SER A 14 -12.05 24.89 5.93
CA SER A 14 -10.79 25.64 5.89
C SER A 14 -10.38 26.18 4.50
N ALA A 15 -10.40 27.50 4.32
CA ALA A 15 -9.89 28.19 3.13
C ALA A 15 -8.35 28.08 2.94
N SER A 16 -7.69 27.24 3.74
CA SER A 16 -6.26 26.93 3.71
C SER A 16 -5.93 25.66 2.93
N SER A 17 -6.89 24.78 2.63
CA SER A 17 -6.67 23.59 1.81
C SER A 17 -6.86 23.90 0.32
N TRP A 18 -5.93 23.41 -0.49
CA TRP A 18 -5.99 23.43 -1.95
C TRP A 18 -7.07 22.44 -2.41
N ASP A 19 -8.33 22.88 -2.50
CA ASP A 19 -9.40 22.06 -3.07
C ASP A 19 -9.33 22.10 -4.61
N GLU A 20 -8.90 20.99 -5.21
CA GLU A 20 -8.75 20.81 -6.65
C GLU A 20 -10.10 21.02 -7.40
N GLY A 21 -11.23 20.65 -6.78
CA GLY A 21 -12.56 20.81 -7.36
C GLY A 21 -12.93 22.28 -7.54
N LEU A 22 -12.69 23.09 -6.52
CA LEU A 22 -12.91 24.54 -6.55
C LEU A 22 -12.02 25.22 -7.60
N ILE A 23 -10.76 24.81 -7.71
CA ILE A 23 -9.82 25.38 -8.69
C ILE A 23 -10.27 25.02 -10.10
N LYS A 24 -10.62 23.76 -10.38
CA LYS A 24 -11.14 23.35 -11.70
C LYS A 24 -12.39 24.12 -12.07
N GLN A 25 -13.32 24.32 -11.13
CA GLN A 25 -14.53 25.09 -11.37
C GLN A 25 -14.21 26.56 -11.67
N TYR A 26 -13.28 27.18 -10.92
CA TYR A 26 -12.85 28.54 -11.17
C TYR A 26 -12.14 28.69 -12.53
N LEU A 27 -11.22 27.79 -12.86
CA LEU A 27 -10.48 27.81 -14.13
C LEU A 27 -11.41 27.65 -15.34
N ARG A 28 -12.47 26.83 -15.23
CA ARG A 28 -13.49 26.68 -16.29
C ARG A 28 -14.27 27.97 -16.59
N GLN A 29 -14.31 28.90 -15.65
CA GLN A 29 -14.99 30.19 -15.82
C GLN A 29 -14.07 31.27 -16.40
N LEU A 30 -12.76 31.02 -16.47
CA LEU A 30 -11.83 31.96 -17.07
C LEU A 30 -11.85 31.82 -18.59
N PRO A 31 -11.83 32.94 -19.34
CA PRO A 31 -11.66 32.89 -20.78
C PRO A 31 -10.28 32.33 -21.12
N GLU A 32 -10.15 31.70 -22.29
CA GLU A 32 -8.84 31.28 -22.78
C GLU A 32 -7.88 32.49 -22.80
N PRO A 33 -6.64 32.33 -22.31
CA PRO A 33 -5.69 33.42 -22.20
C PRO A 33 -5.29 33.92 -23.60
N SER A 34 -5.84 35.06 -24.00
CA SER A 34 -5.56 35.71 -25.30
C SER A 34 -4.43 36.73 -25.26
N VAL A 35 -3.95 37.09 -24.07
CA VAL A 35 -2.92 38.12 -23.83
C VAL A 35 -1.72 37.50 -23.11
N PRO A 36 -0.48 37.93 -23.43
CA PRO A 36 0.71 37.47 -22.72
C PRO A 36 0.57 37.65 -21.20
N HIS A 37 0.99 36.63 -20.46
CA HIS A 37 0.93 36.62 -19.01
C HIS A 37 1.79 37.76 -18.43
N ASN A 38 1.16 38.69 -17.69
CA ASN A 38 1.84 39.79 -17.03
C ASN A 38 1.80 39.63 -15.50
N ALA A 39 2.93 39.18 -14.94
CA ALA A 39 3.08 38.94 -13.51
C ALA A 39 2.88 40.20 -12.65
N GLN A 40 3.20 41.39 -13.17
CA GLN A 40 3.03 42.65 -12.43
C GLN A 40 1.56 43.00 -12.23
N ILE A 41 0.70 42.71 -13.22
CA ILE A 41 -0.75 42.89 -13.09
C ILE A 41 -1.31 41.97 -12.00
N TRP A 42 -0.86 40.72 -11.97
CA TRP A 42 -1.27 39.78 -10.93
C TRP A 42 -0.73 40.16 -9.54
N ALA A 43 0.50 40.65 -9.45
CA ALA A 43 1.05 41.18 -8.20
C ALA A 43 0.22 42.37 -7.68
N ALA A 44 -0.16 43.30 -8.55
CA ALA A 44 -1.05 44.41 -8.19
C ALA A 44 -2.44 43.91 -7.73
N LYS A 45 -3.02 42.91 -8.42
CA LYS A 45 -4.26 42.25 -7.98
C LYS A 45 -4.13 41.62 -6.60
N VAL A 46 -3.02 40.95 -6.30
CA VAL A 46 -2.76 40.38 -4.96
C VAL A 46 -2.77 41.46 -3.88
N VAL A 47 -2.18 42.63 -4.14
CA VAL A 47 -2.22 43.77 -3.21
C VAL A 47 -3.67 44.23 -2.98
N LEU A 48 -4.46 44.42 -4.04
CA LEU A 48 -5.87 44.81 -3.93
C LEU A 48 -6.70 43.79 -3.15
N ILE A 49 -6.51 42.49 -3.42
CA ILE A 49 -7.20 41.41 -2.69
C ILE A 49 -6.80 41.42 -1.21
N LYS A 50 -5.52 41.66 -0.88
CA LYS A 50 -5.06 41.78 0.52
C LYS A 50 -5.73 42.96 1.24
N ILE A 51 -5.91 44.10 0.58
CA ILE A 51 -6.62 45.25 1.14
C ILE A 51 -8.08 44.88 1.39
N ARG A 52 -8.77 44.31 0.40
CA ARG A 52 -10.17 43.89 0.53
C ARG A 52 -10.38 42.85 1.63
N LEU A 53 -9.45 41.91 1.79
CA LEU A 53 -9.49 40.94 2.89
C LEU A 53 -9.37 41.59 4.26
N ARG A 54 -8.56 42.65 4.42
CA ARG A 54 -8.46 43.39 5.68
C ARG A 54 -9.77 44.11 5.99
N GLU A 55 -10.40 44.75 5.01
CA GLU A 55 -11.70 45.39 5.17
C GLU A 55 -12.78 44.38 5.61
N LEU A 56 -12.89 43.25 4.93
CA LEU A 56 -13.89 42.23 5.25
C LEU A 56 -13.70 41.63 6.64
N ARG A 57 -12.45 41.44 7.08
CA ARG A 57 -12.14 40.98 8.44
C ARG A 57 -12.52 42.02 9.49
N LEU A 58 -12.27 43.29 9.22
CA LEU A 58 -12.67 44.38 10.11
C LEU A 58 -14.20 44.47 10.24
N VAL A 59 -14.95 44.28 9.15
CA VAL A 59 -16.41 44.19 9.21
C VAL A 59 -16.87 42.94 9.98
N GLU A 60 -16.20 41.80 9.84
CA GLU A 60 -16.50 40.59 10.62
C GLU A 60 -16.26 40.80 12.12
N GLU A 61 -15.17 41.46 12.50
CA GLU A 61 -14.85 41.82 13.89
C GLU A 61 -15.88 42.80 14.48
N LEU A 62 -16.26 43.83 13.73
CA LEU A 62 -17.30 44.79 14.14
C LEU A 62 -18.70 44.17 14.25
N ALA A 63 -18.97 43.09 13.50
CA ALA A 63 -20.24 42.38 13.56
C ALA A 63 -20.30 41.33 14.68
N ALA A 64 -19.18 41.04 15.37
CA ALA A 64 -19.15 40.09 16.47
C ALA A 64 -20.06 40.55 17.63
N PRO A 65 -20.86 39.65 18.25
CA PRO A 65 -20.85 38.18 18.12
C PRO A 65 -21.76 37.61 17.02
N ARG A 66 -22.41 38.43 16.18
CA ARG A 66 -23.28 37.93 15.10
C ARG A 66 -22.44 37.38 13.94
N ILE A 67 -22.56 36.09 13.69
CA ILE A 67 -22.00 35.45 12.50
C ILE A 67 -22.85 35.86 11.30
N VAL A 68 -22.26 36.59 10.33
CA VAL A 68 -22.91 36.93 9.06
C VAL A 68 -22.38 35.99 7.97
N PRO A 69 -23.16 34.98 7.52
CA PRO A 69 -22.68 33.98 6.56
C PRO A 69 -22.17 34.57 5.24
N ALA A 70 -22.79 35.67 4.79
CA ALA A 70 -22.39 36.36 3.56
C ALA A 70 -20.96 36.93 3.62
N ILE A 71 -20.55 37.48 4.77
CA ILE A 71 -19.20 38.04 4.96
C ILE A 71 -18.16 36.92 4.94
N ARG A 72 -18.42 35.81 5.65
CA ARG A 72 -17.54 34.63 5.64
C ARG A 72 -17.37 34.01 4.26
N SER A 73 -18.45 33.94 3.49
CA SER A 73 -18.41 33.47 2.09
C SER A 73 -17.51 34.37 1.23
N GLN A 74 -17.63 35.71 1.37
CA GLN A 74 -16.76 36.66 0.67
C GLN A 74 -15.29 36.55 1.10
N ILE A 75 -15.00 36.41 2.40
CA ILE A 75 -13.64 36.21 2.91
C ILE A 75 -13.04 34.94 2.29
N THR A 76 -13.81 33.85 2.25
CA THR A 76 -13.39 32.56 1.69
C THR A 76 -13.07 32.70 0.19
N ALA A 77 -13.95 33.32 -0.59
CA ALA A 77 -13.73 33.57 -2.01
C ALA A 77 -12.48 34.44 -2.25
N MET A 78 -12.27 35.47 -1.42
CA MET A 78 -11.10 36.36 -1.53
C MET A 78 -9.80 35.65 -1.14
N LEU A 79 -9.81 34.74 -0.16
CA LEU A 79 -8.64 33.90 0.17
C LEU A 79 -8.27 32.98 -1.01
N LEU A 80 -9.26 32.36 -1.66
CA LEU A 80 -9.03 31.55 -2.85
C LEU A 80 -8.45 32.39 -4.00
N ALA A 81 -9.07 33.53 -4.30
CA ALA A 81 -8.60 34.45 -5.34
C ALA A 81 -7.18 34.96 -5.07
N ARG A 82 -6.85 35.25 -3.81
CA ARG A 82 -5.49 35.63 -3.39
C ARG A 82 -4.49 34.52 -3.68
N ASN A 83 -4.80 33.29 -3.27
CA ASN A 83 -3.90 32.16 -3.44
C ASN A 83 -3.62 31.92 -4.94
N LEU A 84 -4.66 31.90 -5.78
CA LEU A 84 -4.52 31.77 -7.23
C LEU A 84 -3.74 32.93 -7.86
N SER A 85 -4.07 34.17 -7.49
CA SER A 85 -3.37 35.36 -8.01
C SER A 85 -1.91 35.41 -7.59
N THR A 86 -1.57 34.83 -6.43
CA THR A 86 -0.17 34.75 -5.96
C THR A 86 0.65 33.82 -6.85
N TRP A 87 0.11 32.67 -7.25
CA TRP A 87 0.78 31.78 -8.22
C TRP A 87 0.87 32.40 -9.61
N LEU A 88 -0.17 33.12 -10.04
CA LEU A 88 -0.15 33.87 -11.29
C LEU A 88 0.78 35.09 -11.23
N ALA A 89 1.24 35.52 -10.06
CA ALA A 89 2.27 36.55 -9.94
C ALA A 89 3.68 35.97 -9.82
N PHE A 90 3.80 34.66 -9.55
CA PHE A 90 5.07 33.99 -9.34
C PHE A 90 5.79 33.77 -10.68
N PRO A 91 7.01 34.30 -10.87
CA PRO A 91 7.71 34.22 -12.14
C PRO A 91 8.39 32.86 -12.32
N ILE A 92 7.60 31.78 -12.37
CA ILE A 92 8.12 30.40 -12.41
C ILE A 92 9.09 30.16 -13.58
N ASN A 93 8.85 30.80 -14.73
CA ASN A 93 9.70 30.68 -15.92
C ASN A 93 11.05 31.40 -15.78
N ASN A 94 11.26 32.19 -14.73
CA ASN A 94 12.54 32.86 -14.46
C ASN A 94 13.41 32.07 -13.47
N LEU A 95 12.91 30.94 -12.96
CA LEU A 95 13.71 30.06 -12.12
C LEU A 95 14.83 29.41 -12.95
N PRO A 96 15.99 29.11 -12.35
CA PRO A 96 17.01 28.29 -12.99
C PRO A 96 16.44 26.95 -13.46
N VAL A 97 16.97 26.45 -14.57
CA VAL A 97 16.48 25.21 -15.20
C VAL A 97 16.58 24.02 -14.26
N GLU A 98 17.61 23.96 -13.41
CA GLU A 98 17.82 22.92 -12.42
C GLU A 98 16.69 22.87 -11.38
N ILE A 99 16.19 24.05 -10.98
CA ILE A 99 15.06 24.15 -10.05
C ILE A 99 13.77 23.69 -10.73
N LEU A 100 13.56 24.08 -11.99
CA LEU A 100 12.40 23.61 -12.77
C LEU A 100 12.43 22.09 -12.96
N ILE A 101 13.59 21.51 -13.28
CA ILE A 101 13.78 20.06 -13.37
C ILE A 101 13.42 19.39 -12.04
N HIS A 102 13.90 19.93 -10.92
CA HIS A 102 13.59 19.37 -9.60
C HIS A 102 12.09 19.42 -9.30
N ILE A 103 11.43 20.54 -9.59
CA ILE A 103 9.96 20.69 -9.47
C ILE A 103 9.24 19.67 -10.36
N PHE A 104 9.66 19.51 -11.63
CA PHE A 104 9.05 18.57 -12.57
C PHE A 104 9.15 17.13 -12.07
N ARG A 105 10.33 16.74 -11.56
CA ARG A 105 10.53 15.42 -10.95
C ARG A 105 9.59 15.23 -9.76
N PHE A 106 9.45 16.22 -8.88
CA PHE A 106 8.49 16.11 -7.77
C PHE A 106 7.05 15.92 -8.25
N VAL A 107 6.60 16.67 -9.26
CA VAL A 107 5.25 16.54 -9.82
C VAL A 107 5.01 15.14 -10.37
N VAL A 108 6.01 14.57 -11.02
CA VAL A 108 5.94 13.23 -11.62
C VAL A 108 6.00 12.13 -10.57
N TYR A 109 6.84 12.26 -9.54
CA TYR A 109 7.03 11.25 -8.49
C TYR A 109 6.04 11.33 -7.34
N SER A 110 5.28 12.42 -7.20
CA SER A 110 4.22 12.52 -6.20
C SER A 110 2.96 11.72 -6.57
N GLN A 111 2.90 11.13 -7.76
CA GLN A 111 1.74 10.39 -8.24
C GLN A 111 1.78 8.95 -7.71
N THR A 112 0.64 8.50 -7.17
CA THR A 112 0.48 7.15 -6.62
C THR A 112 -0.02 6.13 -7.65
N ASN A 113 -0.51 6.60 -8.79
CA ASN A 113 -1.13 5.83 -9.85
C ASN A 113 -0.38 6.07 -11.19
N PRO A 114 -0.04 5.01 -11.96
CA PRO A 114 0.57 5.12 -13.29
C PRO A 114 -0.16 6.05 -14.24
N TYR A 115 -1.49 6.01 -14.27
CA TYR A 115 -2.31 6.82 -15.17
C TYR A 115 -2.16 8.33 -14.92
N ASP A 116 -2.23 8.74 -13.64
CA ASP A 116 -2.01 10.15 -13.28
C ASP A 116 -0.56 10.56 -13.56
N GLY A 117 0.40 9.67 -13.31
CA GLY A 117 1.81 9.86 -13.67
C GLY A 117 2.01 10.21 -15.15
N ILE A 118 1.40 9.47 -16.07
CA ILE A 118 1.51 9.77 -17.51
C ILE A 118 0.91 11.13 -17.83
N ARG A 119 -0.28 11.40 -17.29
CA ARG A 119 -1.01 12.64 -17.54
C ARG A 119 -0.23 13.87 -17.06
N GLN A 120 0.41 13.80 -15.90
CA GLN A 120 1.24 14.90 -15.40
C GLN A 120 2.46 15.17 -16.29
N ARG A 121 3.12 14.12 -16.82
CA ARG A 121 4.22 14.29 -17.80
C ARG A 121 3.75 15.03 -19.05
N MET A 122 2.56 14.67 -19.55
CA MET A 122 1.96 15.37 -20.69
C MET A 122 1.69 16.83 -20.38
N TYR A 123 1.08 17.11 -19.23
CA TYR A 123 0.79 18.47 -18.79
C TYR A 123 2.03 19.34 -18.69
N LEU A 124 3.13 18.82 -18.12
CA LEU A 124 4.40 19.55 -18.09
C LEU A 124 4.89 19.95 -19.49
N THR A 125 4.72 19.07 -20.50
CA THR A 125 5.09 19.36 -21.89
C THR A 125 4.11 20.24 -22.67
N TRP A 126 2.94 20.53 -22.11
CA TRP A 126 1.87 21.31 -22.74
C TRP A 126 1.73 22.73 -22.17
N VAL A 127 2.43 23.06 -21.07
CA VAL A 127 2.37 24.40 -20.46
C VAL A 127 2.91 25.49 -21.39
N CYS A 128 4.18 25.37 -21.82
CA CYS A 128 4.79 26.31 -22.75
C CYS A 128 6.01 25.68 -23.46
N ARG A 129 6.55 26.36 -24.49
CA ARG A 129 7.72 25.88 -25.24
C ARG A 129 8.94 25.66 -24.33
N HIS A 130 9.20 26.56 -23.38
CA HIS A 130 10.32 26.46 -22.45
C HIS A 130 10.22 25.20 -21.57
N TRP A 131 9.05 24.94 -20.98
CA TRP A 131 8.82 23.76 -20.15
C TRP A 131 8.93 22.47 -20.97
N ARG A 132 8.40 22.48 -22.19
CA ARG A 132 8.51 21.35 -23.11
C ARG A 132 9.97 21.01 -23.39
N THR A 133 10.81 22.01 -23.69
CA THR A 133 12.24 21.80 -23.93
C THR A 133 12.94 21.22 -22.70
N ILE A 134 12.69 21.78 -21.51
CA ILE A 134 13.29 21.29 -20.26
C ILE A 134 12.84 19.86 -19.94
N ALA A 135 11.53 19.60 -20.00
CA ALA A 135 10.96 18.31 -19.64
C ALA A 135 11.40 17.20 -20.60
N ILE A 136 11.53 17.47 -21.90
CA ILE A 136 12.02 16.47 -22.87
C ILE A 136 13.52 16.23 -22.72
N ALA A 137 14.30 17.26 -22.35
CA ALA A 137 15.76 17.12 -22.17
C ALA A 137 16.13 16.31 -20.91
N ASP A 138 15.29 16.33 -19.87
CA ASP A 138 15.47 15.49 -18.70
C ASP A 138 14.99 14.07 -18.95
N GLN A 139 15.89 13.08 -18.88
CA GLN A 139 15.58 11.67 -19.13
C GLN A 139 14.77 11.02 -17.99
N ILE A 140 14.99 11.48 -16.76
CA ILE A 140 14.50 10.81 -15.54
C ILE A 140 12.96 10.73 -15.47
N PRO A 141 12.20 11.79 -15.80
CA PRO A 141 10.74 11.71 -15.85
C PRO A 141 10.22 10.59 -16.77
N TRP A 142 10.91 10.29 -17.86
CA TRP A 142 10.47 9.32 -18.87
C TRP A 142 10.88 7.88 -18.56
N SER A 143 11.61 7.65 -17.46
CA SER A 143 12.13 6.33 -17.11
C SER A 143 11.07 5.31 -16.68
N PHE A 144 9.88 5.79 -16.31
CA PHE A 144 8.72 4.93 -16.02
C PHE A 144 7.91 4.72 -17.29
N VAL A 145 7.81 3.46 -17.72
CA VAL A 145 7.14 3.06 -18.96
C VAL A 145 6.04 2.08 -18.63
N TRP A 146 4.83 2.41 -19.06
CA TRP A 146 3.63 1.60 -18.80
C TRP A 146 3.08 1.05 -20.11
N TYR A 147 3.19 -0.26 -20.26
CA TYR A 147 2.59 -1.03 -21.34
C TYR A 147 1.21 -1.49 -20.91
N ARG A 148 0.19 -1.04 -21.64
CA ARG A 148 -1.19 -1.28 -21.25
C ARG A 148 -2.02 -1.71 -22.45
N GLY A 149 -2.76 -2.81 -22.28
CA GLY A 149 -3.56 -3.39 -23.36
C GLY A 149 -2.69 -3.96 -24.48
N ARG A 150 -3.15 -3.85 -25.73
CA ARG A 150 -2.55 -4.49 -26.91
C ARG A 150 -1.52 -3.60 -27.60
N ALA A 151 -0.57 -4.22 -28.27
CA ALA A 151 0.38 -3.53 -29.14
C ALA A 151 -0.33 -2.91 -30.37
N PRO A 152 0.24 -1.86 -31.01
CA PRO A 152 1.48 -1.16 -30.65
C PRO A 152 1.31 -0.19 -29.48
N TRP A 153 2.42 0.23 -28.85
CA TRP A 153 2.40 1.18 -27.72
C TRP A 153 3.21 2.46 -28.02
N PRO A 154 2.73 3.34 -28.92
CA PRO A 154 3.50 4.51 -29.37
C PRO A 154 3.95 5.44 -28.23
N LEU A 155 3.17 5.51 -27.15
CA LEU A 155 3.52 6.33 -26.00
C LEU A 155 4.63 5.72 -25.16
N ALA A 156 4.65 4.40 -25.01
CA ALA A 156 5.70 3.66 -24.31
C ALA A 156 7.01 3.74 -25.09
N GLU A 157 6.94 3.52 -26.41
CA GLU A 157 8.06 3.66 -27.35
C GLU A 157 8.69 5.07 -27.23
N LEU A 158 7.85 6.12 -27.28
CA LEU A 158 8.31 7.50 -27.11
C LEU A 158 8.95 7.77 -25.74
N PHE A 159 8.46 7.14 -24.68
CA PHE A 159 9.03 7.30 -23.33
C PHE A 159 10.38 6.61 -23.24
N LEU A 160 10.50 5.41 -23.82
CA LEU A 160 11.76 4.71 -23.92
C LEU A 160 12.80 5.51 -24.71
N GLU A 161 12.43 6.10 -25.84
CA GLU A 161 13.32 6.99 -26.60
C GLU A 161 13.84 8.15 -25.72
N ARG A 162 12.94 8.81 -24.98
CA ARG A 162 13.29 9.95 -24.12
C ARG A 162 14.05 9.56 -22.86
N ALA A 163 13.84 8.37 -22.33
CA ALA A 163 14.56 7.87 -21.17
C ALA A 163 16.05 7.65 -21.47
N GLY A 164 16.41 7.44 -22.74
CA GLY A 164 17.81 7.32 -23.17
C GLY A 164 18.56 6.20 -22.42
N THR A 165 19.45 6.58 -21.51
CA THR A 165 20.27 5.66 -20.70
C THR A 165 19.83 5.59 -19.23
N ALA A 166 18.73 6.25 -18.87
CA ALA A 166 18.23 6.25 -17.51
C ALA A 166 17.74 4.84 -17.09
N PRO A 167 17.87 4.46 -15.80
CA PRO A 167 17.32 3.20 -15.30
C PRO A 167 15.81 3.14 -15.47
N LEU A 168 15.30 2.07 -16.06
CA LEU A 168 13.89 1.93 -16.45
C LEU A 168 13.06 1.22 -15.39
N ASP A 169 11.86 1.75 -15.14
CA ASP A 169 10.81 1.07 -14.40
C ASP A 169 9.69 0.70 -15.38
N ILE A 170 9.57 -0.59 -15.67
CA ILE A 170 8.62 -1.12 -16.64
C ILE A 170 7.44 -1.74 -15.90
N VAL A 171 6.24 -1.30 -16.27
CA VAL A 171 4.98 -1.92 -15.83
C VAL A 171 4.25 -2.44 -17.05
N VAL A 172 3.89 -3.72 -17.04
CA VAL A 172 3.09 -4.36 -18.10
C VAL A 172 1.77 -4.77 -17.49
N GLU A 173 0.66 -4.30 -18.03
CA GLU A 173 -0.65 -4.49 -17.43
C GLU A 173 -1.78 -4.72 -18.44
N ASP A 174 -2.56 -5.78 -18.22
CA ASP A 174 -3.68 -6.18 -19.07
C ASP A 174 -5.04 -6.18 -18.35
N ARG A 175 -5.10 -5.65 -17.12
CA ARG A 175 -6.26 -5.77 -16.22
C ARG A 175 -6.91 -4.46 -15.81
N SER A 176 -6.11 -3.44 -15.47
CA SER A 176 -6.68 -2.28 -14.79
C SER A 176 -7.57 -1.47 -15.72
N LYS A 177 -8.76 -1.08 -15.24
CA LYS A 177 -9.61 -0.06 -15.85
C LYS A 177 -9.18 1.31 -15.33
N ILE A 178 -8.91 2.25 -16.22
CA ILE A 178 -8.68 3.66 -15.84
C ILE A 178 -9.98 4.45 -15.90
N PRO A 179 -10.04 5.64 -15.27
CA PRO A 179 -11.25 6.48 -15.31
C PRO A 179 -11.75 6.82 -16.72
N ASP A 180 -10.85 6.91 -17.70
CA ASP A 180 -11.20 7.25 -19.08
C ASP A 180 -11.72 6.06 -19.91
N ASP A 181 -11.59 4.82 -19.41
CA ASP A 181 -12.00 3.63 -20.13
C ASP A 181 -13.50 3.36 -19.96
N GLN A 182 -14.17 3.03 -21.07
CA GLN A 182 -15.53 2.47 -21.00
C GLN A 182 -15.49 1.00 -20.55
N GLU A 183 -14.60 0.21 -21.13
CA GLU A 183 -14.38 -1.22 -20.88
C GLU A 183 -12.92 -1.50 -20.52
N PRO A 184 -12.60 -2.57 -19.75
CA PRO A 184 -11.21 -2.92 -19.46
C PRO A 184 -10.44 -3.18 -20.75
N PRO A 185 -9.12 -2.90 -20.78
CA PRO A 185 -8.32 -3.14 -21.96
C PRO A 185 -8.32 -4.64 -22.32
N PRO A 186 -8.24 -4.99 -23.62
CA PRO A 186 -8.10 -6.37 -24.04
C PRO A 186 -6.83 -7.00 -23.46
N SER A 187 -6.92 -8.28 -23.07
CA SER A 187 -5.79 -9.04 -22.53
C SER A 187 -4.67 -9.20 -23.56
N LEU A 188 -3.43 -9.27 -23.07
CA LEU A 188 -2.23 -9.50 -23.88
C LEU A 188 -2.27 -10.89 -24.54
N THR A 189 -1.86 -10.98 -25.80
CA THR A 189 -1.53 -12.26 -26.44
C THR A 189 -0.03 -12.50 -26.50
N VAL A 190 0.35 -13.69 -26.98
CA VAL A 190 1.74 -14.07 -27.19
C VAL A 190 2.41 -13.14 -28.21
N GLU A 191 1.70 -12.70 -29.24
CA GLU A 191 2.22 -11.78 -30.26
C GLU A 191 2.52 -10.39 -29.70
N ASP A 192 1.66 -9.87 -28.82
CA ASP A 192 1.93 -8.59 -28.14
C ASP A 192 3.18 -8.69 -27.26
N VAL A 193 3.33 -9.84 -26.61
CA VAL A 193 4.49 -10.13 -25.78
C VAL A 193 5.75 -10.24 -26.64
N ASP A 194 5.71 -10.89 -27.80
CA ASP A 194 6.84 -10.96 -28.72
C ASP A 194 7.27 -9.56 -29.19
N TYR A 195 6.30 -8.69 -29.50
CA TYR A 195 6.57 -7.28 -29.83
C TYR A 195 7.25 -6.54 -28.66
N LEU A 196 6.74 -6.71 -27.44
CA LEU A 196 7.34 -6.13 -26.23
C LEU A 196 8.78 -6.62 -26.01
N MET A 197 9.03 -7.90 -26.26
CA MET A 197 10.34 -8.53 -26.08
C MET A 197 11.36 -7.95 -27.05
N ASP A 198 11.00 -7.78 -28.31
CA ASP A 198 11.88 -7.21 -29.32
C ASP A 198 12.33 -5.79 -28.93
N GLU A 199 11.41 -5.00 -28.37
CA GLU A 199 11.70 -3.65 -27.90
C GLU A 199 12.60 -3.64 -26.64
N LEU A 200 12.29 -4.48 -25.65
CA LEU A 200 12.98 -4.47 -24.35
C LEU A 200 14.32 -5.22 -24.35
N SER A 201 14.55 -6.14 -25.28
CA SER A 201 15.76 -7.00 -25.31
C SER A 201 17.06 -6.18 -25.30
N LEU A 202 17.11 -5.08 -26.06
CA LEU A 202 18.30 -4.21 -26.13
C LEU A 202 18.51 -3.36 -24.88
N ARG A 203 17.52 -3.31 -23.97
CA ARG A 203 17.50 -2.43 -22.80
C ARG A 203 17.45 -3.18 -21.47
N ILE A 204 17.51 -4.52 -21.49
CA ILE A 204 17.44 -5.35 -20.28
C ILE A 204 18.42 -4.90 -19.17
N GLY A 205 19.62 -4.45 -19.55
CA GLY A 205 20.63 -3.96 -18.62
C GLY A 205 20.32 -2.61 -17.98
N GLN A 206 19.32 -1.88 -18.47
CA GLN A 206 18.80 -0.63 -17.89
C GLN A 206 17.57 -0.87 -17.02
N ILE A 207 16.90 -2.02 -17.14
CA ILE A 207 15.68 -2.32 -16.38
C ILE A 207 16.03 -2.45 -14.90
N ARG A 208 15.51 -1.52 -14.10
CA ARG A 208 15.63 -1.50 -12.64
C ARG A 208 14.46 -2.20 -11.98
N SER A 209 13.25 -1.96 -12.48
CA SER A 209 12.01 -2.51 -11.94
C SER A 209 11.21 -3.11 -13.09
N LEU A 210 10.75 -4.35 -12.94
CA LEU A 210 9.84 -4.99 -13.88
C LEU A 210 8.64 -5.53 -13.11
N GLU A 211 7.47 -4.95 -13.34
CA GLU A 211 6.21 -5.34 -12.72
C GLU A 211 5.22 -5.82 -13.79
N LEU A 212 4.78 -7.06 -13.68
CA LEU A 212 3.89 -7.72 -14.64
C LEU A 212 2.54 -7.97 -13.98
N PHE A 213 1.48 -7.37 -14.49
CA PHE A 213 0.09 -7.57 -14.09
C PHE A 213 -0.67 -8.22 -15.25
N VAL A 214 -0.46 -9.53 -15.43
CA VAL A 214 -0.88 -10.28 -16.61
C VAL A 214 -1.84 -11.40 -16.22
N GLN A 215 -3.04 -11.43 -16.78
CA GLN A 215 -4.03 -12.50 -16.47
C GLN A 215 -3.66 -13.83 -17.16
N GLY A 216 -3.19 -13.77 -18.41
CA GLY A 216 -3.00 -14.94 -19.25
C GLY A 216 -1.79 -15.81 -18.86
N TYR A 217 -1.96 -17.15 -18.85
CA TYR A 217 -0.85 -18.09 -18.65
C TYR A 217 0.20 -18.02 -19.75
N PHE A 218 -0.22 -18.15 -21.01
CA PHE A 218 0.72 -18.17 -22.13
C PHE A 218 1.53 -16.87 -22.25
N PRO A 219 0.94 -15.67 -22.17
CA PRO A 219 1.71 -14.42 -22.13
C PRO A 219 2.72 -14.38 -20.97
N THR A 220 2.31 -14.78 -19.77
CA THR A 220 3.19 -14.79 -18.58
C THR A 220 4.38 -15.73 -18.78
N ILE A 221 4.13 -16.98 -19.18
CA ILE A 221 5.20 -17.96 -19.41
C ILE A 221 6.10 -17.55 -20.56
N ARG A 222 5.55 -16.96 -21.62
CA ARG A 222 6.34 -16.41 -22.72
C ARG A 222 7.31 -15.35 -22.18
N ILE A 223 6.85 -14.40 -21.37
CA ILE A 223 7.70 -13.39 -20.70
C ILE A 223 8.81 -14.06 -19.87
N MET A 224 8.48 -15.09 -19.11
CA MET A 224 9.48 -15.82 -18.32
C MET A 224 10.57 -16.47 -19.19
N PHE A 225 10.20 -17.07 -20.33
CA PHE A 225 11.17 -17.64 -21.27
C PHE A 225 12.10 -16.58 -21.87
N TRP A 226 11.56 -15.42 -22.24
CA TRP A 226 12.38 -14.31 -22.71
C TRP A 226 13.32 -13.81 -21.63
N LEU A 227 12.85 -13.63 -20.39
CA LEU A 227 13.71 -13.23 -19.29
C LEU A 227 14.89 -14.18 -19.14
N CYS A 228 14.65 -15.49 -19.26
CA CYS A 228 15.71 -16.49 -19.23
C CYS A 228 16.74 -16.34 -20.37
N ALA A 229 16.36 -15.79 -21.52
CA ALA A 229 17.19 -15.70 -22.72
C ALA A 229 17.77 -14.30 -23.00
N CYS A 230 17.19 -13.23 -22.44
CA CYS A 230 17.46 -11.85 -22.86
C CYS A 230 18.80 -11.28 -22.37
N GLY A 231 19.56 -12.03 -21.57
CA GLY A 231 20.85 -11.61 -21.01
C GLY A 231 20.74 -11.16 -19.55
N ILE A 232 21.78 -10.49 -19.05
CA ILE A 232 21.93 -10.21 -17.60
C ILE A 232 21.33 -8.83 -17.25
N PRO A 233 20.32 -8.77 -16.37
CA PRO A 233 19.80 -7.51 -15.86
C PRO A 233 20.68 -6.93 -14.75
N HIS A 234 21.68 -6.13 -15.13
CA HIS A 234 22.69 -5.57 -14.20
C HIS A 234 22.15 -4.54 -13.20
N THR A 235 20.97 -3.96 -13.47
CA THR A 235 20.35 -2.90 -12.66
C THR A 235 19.09 -3.33 -11.94
N MET A 236 18.58 -4.54 -12.21
CA MET A 236 17.26 -4.96 -11.72
C MET A 236 17.30 -5.17 -10.20
N THR A 237 16.55 -4.35 -9.49
CA THR A 237 16.37 -4.41 -8.04
C THR A 237 15.00 -4.94 -7.64
N ARG A 238 14.00 -4.84 -8.54
CA ARG A 238 12.63 -5.29 -8.25
C ARG A 238 12.06 -6.09 -9.42
N PHE A 239 11.57 -7.29 -9.11
CA PHE A 239 10.85 -8.12 -10.05
C PHE A 239 9.53 -8.59 -9.42
N LYS A 240 8.41 -8.24 -10.06
CA LYS A 240 7.07 -8.58 -9.55
C LYS A 240 6.21 -9.17 -10.65
N VAL A 241 5.55 -10.28 -10.35
CA VAL A 241 4.59 -10.92 -11.26
C VAL A 241 3.29 -11.17 -10.51
N TYR A 242 2.22 -10.55 -10.99
CA TYR A 242 0.86 -10.62 -10.48
C TYR A 242 -0.04 -11.29 -11.51
N ARG A 243 -0.32 -12.58 -11.31
CA ARG A 243 -1.23 -13.34 -12.15
C ARG A 243 -2.62 -13.42 -11.51
N GLY A 244 -3.54 -12.50 -11.86
CA GLY A 244 -4.97 -12.70 -11.51
C GLY A 244 -5.48 -13.88 -12.35
N LEU A 245 -5.89 -15.00 -11.76
CA LEU A 245 -7.24 -15.25 -11.25
C LEU A 245 -7.27 -16.65 -10.62
N THR A 246 -8.37 -16.89 -9.90
CA THR A 246 -8.94 -18.20 -9.58
C THR A 246 -9.31 -19.01 -10.84
N PRO A 247 -9.34 -20.35 -10.75
CA PRO A 247 -9.01 -21.11 -9.56
C PRO A 247 -7.50 -21.09 -9.35
N PHE A 248 -7.12 -21.11 -8.08
CA PHE A 248 -5.79 -21.51 -7.66
C PHE A 248 -5.35 -22.72 -8.50
N LEU A 249 -4.05 -22.85 -8.78
CA LEU A 249 -3.44 -23.84 -9.68
C LEU A 249 -3.82 -25.32 -9.44
N TRP A 250 -4.71 -25.67 -8.52
CA TRP A 250 -5.22 -27.01 -8.27
C TRP A 250 -6.26 -27.52 -9.30
N GLU A 251 -6.88 -26.67 -10.12
CA GLU A 251 -7.85 -27.11 -11.15
C GLU A 251 -7.23 -27.43 -12.53
N LEU A 252 -5.93 -27.24 -12.74
CA LEU A 252 -5.22 -27.75 -13.92
C LEU A 252 -4.96 -29.27 -13.81
N ARG A 253 -6.03 -30.04 -13.53
CA ARG A 253 -6.03 -31.52 -13.54
C ARG A 253 -6.12 -32.11 -14.94
N ASP A 254 -6.31 -31.30 -15.98
CA ASP A 254 -6.23 -31.77 -17.35
C ASP A 254 -4.78 -32.09 -17.72
N SER A 255 -4.51 -33.39 -17.66
CA SER A 255 -3.25 -34.11 -17.84
C SER A 255 -2.48 -33.84 -19.15
N ARG A 256 -3.01 -33.03 -20.06
CA ARG A 256 -2.34 -32.64 -21.31
C ARG A 256 -1.46 -31.38 -21.17
N ASP A 257 -1.72 -30.51 -20.18
CA ASP A 257 -0.86 -29.36 -19.87
C ASP A 257 0.28 -29.70 -18.89
N ILE A 258 0.21 -30.86 -18.24
CA ILE A 258 1.23 -31.34 -17.28
C ILE A 258 2.58 -31.59 -17.97
N GLN A 259 2.59 -31.85 -19.28
CA GLN A 259 3.82 -32.10 -20.05
C GLN A 259 4.63 -30.84 -20.39
N GLN A 260 4.10 -29.63 -20.14
CA GLN A 260 4.79 -28.35 -20.41
C GLN A 260 5.21 -27.59 -19.12
N ARG A 261 5.34 -28.28 -17.99
CA ARG A 261 5.82 -27.67 -16.73
C ARG A 261 7.33 -27.47 -16.75
N CYS A 262 7.79 -26.41 -17.42
CA CYS A 262 9.19 -25.98 -17.37
C CYS A 262 9.39 -25.10 -16.12
N MET A 263 10.27 -25.53 -15.21
CA MET A 263 10.83 -24.60 -14.22
C MET A 263 11.78 -23.67 -14.98
N ILE A 264 11.41 -22.41 -15.11
CA ILE A 264 12.18 -21.44 -15.89
C ILE A 264 13.15 -20.72 -14.94
N PRO A 265 14.46 -20.74 -15.19
CA PRO A 265 15.41 -19.95 -14.42
C PRO A 265 15.13 -18.46 -14.61
N LEU A 266 14.85 -17.75 -13.53
CA LEU A 266 14.65 -16.30 -13.59
C LEU A 266 15.94 -15.63 -14.07
N CYS A 267 15.86 -14.95 -15.21
CA CYS A 267 17.00 -14.29 -15.87
C CYS A 267 18.23 -15.20 -16.04
N GLY A 268 18.01 -16.47 -16.35
CA GLY A 268 19.08 -17.46 -16.52
C GLY A 268 19.85 -17.76 -15.22
N GLY A 269 19.30 -17.38 -14.06
CA GLY A 269 19.98 -17.50 -12.77
C GLY A 269 20.95 -16.37 -12.46
N ASN A 270 20.84 -15.21 -13.12
CA ASN A 270 21.72 -14.07 -12.84
C ASN A 270 20.93 -12.78 -12.60
N VAL A 271 20.71 -12.47 -11.33
CA VAL A 271 19.98 -11.27 -10.87
C VAL A 271 20.75 -10.58 -9.75
N PRO A 272 21.92 -9.99 -10.05
CA PRO A 272 22.95 -9.68 -9.04
C PRO A 272 22.55 -8.59 -8.04
N LYS A 273 21.60 -7.73 -8.41
CA LYS A 273 21.13 -6.60 -7.57
C LYS A 273 19.68 -6.74 -7.12
N LEU A 274 19.08 -7.92 -7.29
CA LEU A 274 17.67 -8.12 -6.94
C LEU A 274 17.49 -8.02 -5.43
N GLU A 275 16.61 -7.12 -5.00
CA GLU A 275 16.28 -6.85 -3.59
C GLU A 275 14.83 -7.24 -3.29
N GLU A 276 13.92 -7.09 -4.26
CA GLU A 276 12.51 -7.43 -4.11
C GLU A 276 12.08 -8.46 -5.15
N LEU A 277 11.57 -9.59 -4.65
CA LEU A 277 10.98 -10.64 -5.47
C LEU A 277 9.51 -10.83 -5.08
N HIS A 278 8.61 -10.64 -6.04
CA HIS A 278 7.20 -10.99 -5.90
C HIS A 278 6.79 -11.97 -7.02
N LEU A 279 6.35 -13.16 -6.63
CA LEU A 279 5.88 -14.19 -7.56
C LEU A 279 4.49 -14.66 -7.14
N ASP A 280 3.49 -14.39 -7.98
CA ASP A 280 2.12 -14.79 -7.73
C ASP A 280 1.60 -15.68 -8.86
N GLY A 281 1.37 -16.96 -8.54
CA GLY A 281 0.87 -17.95 -9.49
C GLY A 281 1.89 -18.37 -10.57
N VAL A 282 3.18 -18.11 -10.35
CA VAL A 282 4.28 -18.43 -11.27
C VAL A 282 5.42 -19.10 -10.50
N GLY A 283 5.88 -20.24 -10.99
CA GLY A 283 7.05 -20.95 -10.47
C GLY A 283 8.33 -20.58 -11.24
N ILE A 284 9.48 -20.61 -10.56
CA ILE A 284 10.80 -20.48 -11.16
C ILE A 284 11.67 -21.69 -10.81
N ASP A 285 12.78 -21.87 -11.52
CA ASP A 285 13.78 -22.84 -11.09
C ASP A 285 14.55 -22.33 -9.87
N TRP A 286 14.12 -22.79 -8.69
CA TRP A 286 14.75 -22.44 -7.43
C TRP A 286 16.19 -22.92 -7.31
N GLN A 287 16.59 -24.02 -7.97
CA GLN A 287 17.95 -24.55 -7.85
C GLN A 287 18.97 -23.61 -8.47
N ILE A 288 18.60 -23.01 -9.60
CA ILE A 288 19.44 -22.07 -10.34
C ILE A 288 19.34 -20.65 -9.78
N PHE A 289 18.21 -20.27 -9.20
CA PHE A 289 17.96 -18.90 -8.71
C PHE A 289 18.93 -18.46 -7.59
N PRO A 290 19.82 -17.45 -7.80
CA PRO A 290 20.77 -17.01 -6.80
C PRO A 290 20.07 -16.12 -5.75
N ALA A 291 19.37 -16.73 -4.79
CA ALA A 291 18.73 -16.01 -3.69
C ALA A 291 19.77 -15.40 -2.74
N ARG A 292 20.23 -14.20 -3.07
CA ARG A 292 21.19 -13.43 -2.28
C ARG A 292 20.71 -11.99 -2.18
N ASN A 293 20.94 -11.36 -1.04
CA ASN A 293 20.65 -9.93 -0.80
C ASN A 293 19.17 -9.52 -0.92
N LEU A 294 18.22 -10.46 -0.93
CA LEU A 294 16.80 -10.11 -0.97
C LEU A 294 16.38 -9.44 0.35
N ARG A 295 15.69 -8.31 0.22
CA ARG A 295 15.08 -7.55 1.30
C ARG A 295 13.59 -7.87 1.43
N SER A 296 12.92 -8.19 0.32
CA SER A 296 11.51 -8.56 0.32
C SER A 296 11.28 -9.80 -0.54
N ILE A 297 10.65 -10.81 0.05
CA ILE A 297 10.21 -12.02 -0.63
C ILE A 297 8.70 -12.12 -0.47
N ASP A 298 7.96 -12.13 -1.57
CA ASP A 298 6.52 -12.31 -1.58
C ASP A 298 6.16 -13.41 -2.57
N LEU A 299 5.78 -14.57 -2.03
CA LEU A 299 5.42 -15.74 -2.81
C LEU A 299 3.94 -16.04 -2.58
N ARG A 300 3.20 -16.20 -3.67
CA ARG A 300 1.76 -16.46 -3.62
C ARG A 300 1.35 -17.51 -4.64
N ARG A 301 0.45 -18.40 -4.22
CA ARG A 301 -0.24 -19.37 -5.08
C ARG A 301 0.71 -20.18 -5.98
N ILE A 302 1.89 -20.53 -5.47
CA ILE A 302 2.86 -21.37 -6.19
C ILE A 302 2.48 -22.82 -5.90
N GLY A 303 2.26 -23.60 -6.96
CA GLY A 303 1.91 -25.01 -6.83
C GLY A 303 3.03 -25.82 -6.19
N TRP A 304 2.67 -26.88 -5.46
CA TRP A 304 3.60 -27.73 -4.71
C TRP A 304 4.83 -28.19 -5.50
N ASP A 305 4.62 -28.62 -6.74
CA ASP A 305 5.68 -29.14 -7.62
C ASP A 305 6.70 -28.06 -8.03
N PHE A 306 6.31 -26.79 -7.88
CA PHE A 306 7.13 -25.61 -8.18
C PHE A 306 7.64 -24.93 -6.93
N SER A 307 7.40 -25.46 -5.73
CA SER A 307 7.91 -24.92 -4.48
C SER A 307 9.36 -25.35 -4.23
N PRO A 308 10.17 -24.53 -3.56
CA PRO A 308 11.55 -24.88 -3.23
C PRO A 308 11.61 -26.09 -2.29
N SER A 309 12.68 -26.90 -2.37
CA SER A 309 12.94 -27.91 -1.34
C SER A 309 13.26 -27.24 0.01
N PRO A 310 13.12 -27.93 1.15
CA PRO A 310 13.50 -27.38 2.45
C PRO A 310 14.96 -26.91 2.51
N GLU A 311 15.90 -27.67 1.97
CA GLU A 311 17.33 -27.31 1.95
C GLU A 311 17.54 -26.06 1.11
N ARG A 312 16.84 -25.97 -0.03
CA ARG A 312 16.91 -24.79 -0.87
C ARG A 312 16.31 -23.58 -0.18
N TRP A 313 15.15 -23.75 0.45
CA TRP A 313 14.49 -22.71 1.23
C TRP A 313 15.41 -22.14 2.32
N ILE A 314 16.03 -23.02 3.09
CA ILE A 314 17.02 -22.64 4.11
C ILE A 314 18.19 -21.88 3.49
N ALA A 315 18.79 -22.41 2.41
CA ALA A 315 19.90 -21.77 1.74
C ALA A 315 19.54 -20.38 1.20
N MET A 316 18.31 -20.20 0.69
CA MET A 316 17.81 -18.91 0.21
C MET A 316 17.69 -17.90 1.36
N LEU A 317 17.06 -18.30 2.46
CA LEU A 317 16.88 -17.43 3.63
C LEU A 317 18.22 -17.07 4.27
N GLN A 318 19.15 -18.02 4.39
CA GLN A 318 20.52 -17.77 4.89
C GLN A 318 21.32 -16.83 3.97
N GLY A 319 21.09 -16.88 2.66
CA GLY A 319 21.68 -15.96 1.69
C GLY A 319 21.14 -14.52 1.76
N CYS A 320 20.10 -14.28 2.55
CA CYS A 320 19.38 -13.01 2.64
C CYS A 320 19.36 -12.46 4.09
N PRO A 321 20.51 -12.11 4.69
CA PRO A 321 20.57 -11.63 6.08
C PRO A 321 19.84 -10.29 6.31
N ASN A 322 19.61 -9.52 5.25
CA ASN A 322 18.90 -8.24 5.28
C ASN A 322 17.40 -8.38 4.92
N LEU A 323 16.86 -9.60 4.94
CA LEU A 323 15.45 -9.85 4.68
C LEU A 323 14.59 -9.10 5.69
N TYR A 324 13.82 -8.15 5.21
CA TYR A 324 12.94 -7.27 5.98
C TYR A 324 11.49 -7.76 5.96
N LYS A 325 11.05 -8.26 4.79
CA LYS A 325 9.68 -8.67 4.54
C LYS A 325 9.59 -10.07 3.92
N LEU A 326 8.74 -10.91 4.48
CA LEU A 326 8.43 -12.24 3.97
C LEU A 326 6.91 -12.44 3.93
N VAL A 327 6.36 -12.69 2.74
CA VAL A 327 4.93 -12.93 2.53
C VAL A 327 4.75 -14.29 1.86
N LEU A 328 3.91 -15.13 2.45
CA LEU A 328 3.60 -16.47 1.98
C LEU A 328 2.09 -16.66 1.94
N THR A 329 1.52 -16.83 0.74
CA THR A 329 0.08 -17.11 0.59
C THR A 329 -0.14 -18.35 -0.27
N ALA A 330 -0.69 -19.43 0.27
CA ALA A 330 -0.84 -20.71 -0.42
C ALA A 330 0.47 -21.21 -1.07
N THR A 331 1.58 -21.05 -0.36
CA THR A 331 2.92 -21.49 -0.77
C THR A 331 3.87 -21.51 0.43
N GLY A 332 5.05 -22.10 0.23
CA GLY A 332 6.13 -22.23 1.19
C GLY A 332 7.15 -23.29 0.73
N PRO A 333 8.06 -23.73 1.62
CA PRO A 333 8.93 -24.87 1.33
C PRO A 333 8.11 -26.15 1.13
N ARG A 334 8.54 -27.04 0.24
CA ARG A 334 7.96 -28.38 0.15
C ARG A 334 8.01 -29.05 1.53
N TRP A 335 6.96 -29.79 1.86
CA TRP A 335 6.91 -30.54 3.11
C TRP A 335 7.94 -31.64 3.08
N ASP A 336 8.66 -31.76 4.18
CA ASP A 336 9.59 -32.83 4.43
C ASP A 336 9.49 -33.22 5.91
N ASP A 337 9.49 -34.53 6.16
CA ASP A 337 9.38 -35.12 7.49
C ASP A 337 10.76 -35.20 8.19
N THR A 338 11.84 -34.82 7.50
CA THR A 338 13.18 -34.79 8.10
C THR A 338 13.37 -33.59 9.03
N GLY A 339 14.21 -33.76 10.07
CA GLY A 339 14.41 -32.76 11.12
C GLY A 339 14.74 -31.36 10.58
N ILE A 340 13.88 -30.40 10.89
CA ILE A 340 13.92 -29.03 10.38
C ILE A 340 15.10 -28.27 11.01
N ARG A 341 15.90 -27.60 10.18
CA ARG A 341 16.91 -26.63 10.64
C ARG A 341 16.32 -25.23 10.63
N ARG A 342 16.25 -24.61 11.81
CA ARG A 342 15.80 -23.23 11.97
C ARG A 342 16.82 -22.22 11.43
N VAL A 343 16.34 -21.21 10.71
CA VAL A 343 17.12 -20.11 10.14
C VAL A 343 16.89 -18.85 10.96
N HIS A 344 17.98 -18.23 11.40
CA HIS A 344 17.93 -16.97 12.13
C HIS A 344 17.77 -15.79 11.17
N LEU A 345 16.70 -15.00 11.35
CA LEU A 345 16.30 -13.86 10.52
C LEU A 345 16.27 -12.57 11.37
N PRO A 346 17.44 -11.98 11.68
CA PRO A 346 17.55 -10.88 12.66
C PRO A 346 16.88 -9.57 12.19
N ASN A 347 16.77 -9.37 10.87
CA ASN A 347 16.25 -8.16 10.25
C ASN A 347 14.80 -8.28 9.77
N LEU A 348 14.16 -9.44 9.94
CA LEU A 348 12.77 -9.63 9.56
C LEU A 348 11.88 -8.79 10.48
N ARG A 349 11.01 -7.98 9.87
CA ARG A 349 10.07 -7.09 10.58
C ARG A 349 8.62 -7.31 10.15
N ASP A 350 8.38 -7.65 8.89
CA ASP A 350 7.06 -7.86 8.30
C ASP A 350 6.93 -9.31 7.81
N PHE A 351 6.08 -10.09 8.49
CA PHE A 351 5.75 -11.45 8.11
C PHE A 351 4.25 -11.58 7.84
N ALA A 352 3.90 -12.17 6.70
CA ALA A 352 2.53 -12.47 6.36
C ALA A 352 2.40 -13.93 5.93
N LEU A 353 1.41 -14.62 6.48
CA LEU A 353 1.09 -16.01 6.17
C LEU A 353 -0.40 -16.12 5.85
N GLY A 354 -0.75 -16.84 4.79
CA GLY A 354 -2.16 -17.02 4.46
C GLY A 354 -2.48 -18.21 3.56
N ASN A 355 -3.76 -18.60 3.58
CA ASN A 355 -4.32 -19.69 2.77
C ASN A 355 -3.48 -20.99 2.79
N VAL A 356 -3.10 -21.43 3.99
CA VAL A 356 -2.34 -22.67 4.27
C VAL A 356 -3.04 -23.44 5.40
N SER A 357 -2.88 -24.76 5.48
CA SER A 357 -3.41 -25.57 6.60
C SER A 357 -2.66 -25.27 7.91
N LEU A 358 -3.26 -25.63 9.06
CA LEU A 358 -2.64 -25.41 10.38
C LEU A 358 -1.28 -26.09 10.48
N GLN A 359 -1.21 -27.37 10.10
CA GLN A 359 0.01 -28.18 10.17
C GLN A 359 1.13 -27.55 9.33
N TYR A 360 0.78 -27.04 8.15
CA TYR A 360 1.76 -26.42 7.26
C TYR A 360 2.20 -25.04 7.74
N ALA A 361 1.30 -24.28 8.35
CA ALA A 361 1.66 -23.03 9.01
C ALA A 361 2.65 -23.27 10.16
N GLN A 362 2.40 -24.27 11.02
CA GLN A 362 3.32 -24.66 12.09
C GLN A 362 4.68 -25.07 11.54
N TYR A 363 4.69 -25.91 10.50
CA TYR A 363 5.89 -26.30 9.77
C TYR A 363 6.69 -25.09 9.27
N ILE A 364 6.04 -24.08 8.68
CA ILE A 364 6.71 -22.84 8.22
C ILE A 364 7.33 -22.07 9.38
N PHE A 365 6.62 -21.93 10.51
CA PHE A 365 7.15 -21.25 11.68
C PHE A 365 8.38 -21.95 12.27
N ASP A 366 8.47 -23.29 12.17
CA ASP A 366 9.62 -24.04 12.67
C ASP A 366 10.93 -23.73 11.91
N PHE A 367 10.84 -23.32 10.64
CA PHE A 367 12.01 -22.92 9.84
C PHE A 367 12.63 -21.59 10.23
N MET A 368 11.93 -20.73 10.97
CA MET A 368 12.40 -19.36 11.18
C MET A 368 12.49 -18.97 12.65
N ASP A 369 13.57 -18.25 12.97
CA ASP A 369 13.74 -17.51 14.21
C ASP A 369 13.79 -16.01 13.87
N ALA A 370 12.71 -15.29 14.17
CA ALA A 370 12.54 -13.87 13.86
C ALA A 370 12.26 -13.07 15.15
N PRO A 371 13.26 -12.86 16.02
CA PRO A 371 13.06 -12.35 17.38
C PRO A 371 12.54 -10.91 17.42
N ARG A 372 12.75 -10.13 16.36
CA ARG A 372 12.39 -8.71 16.26
C ARG A 372 11.22 -8.47 15.29
N LEU A 373 10.35 -9.45 15.12
CA LEU A 373 9.16 -9.29 14.28
C LEU A 373 8.25 -8.20 14.87
N MET A 374 7.83 -7.25 14.02
CA MET A 374 7.01 -6.10 14.44
C MET A 374 5.62 -6.09 13.76
N LYS A 375 5.48 -6.75 12.61
CA LYS A 375 4.24 -6.84 11.83
C LYS A 375 3.97 -8.30 11.47
N LEU A 376 2.80 -8.77 11.86
CA LEU A 376 2.33 -10.13 11.63
C LEU A 376 0.95 -10.07 10.97
N THR A 377 0.83 -10.70 9.81
CA THR A 377 -0.42 -10.77 9.06
C THR A 377 -0.83 -12.23 8.86
N TYR A 378 -2.06 -12.53 9.27
CA TYR A 378 -2.74 -13.78 8.99
C TYR A 378 -3.86 -13.52 7.99
N ASP A 379 -3.80 -14.15 6.82
CA ASP A 379 -4.72 -13.90 5.71
C ASP A 379 -5.43 -15.18 5.23
N THR A 380 -6.75 -15.14 5.13
CA THR A 380 -7.58 -16.17 4.51
C THR A 380 -7.28 -17.59 5.04
N MET A 381 -7.34 -17.76 6.35
CA MET A 381 -7.14 -19.04 7.06
C MET A 381 -8.44 -19.48 7.74
N LYS A 382 -9.42 -19.92 6.93
CA LYS A 382 -10.78 -20.25 7.38
C LYS A 382 -11.08 -21.75 7.47
N SER A 383 -10.19 -22.61 6.97
CA SER A 383 -10.46 -24.04 6.79
C SER A 383 -10.46 -24.88 8.06
N GLU A 384 -9.71 -24.47 9.09
CA GLU A 384 -9.41 -25.25 10.30
C GLU A 384 -9.48 -24.35 11.54
N ASP A 385 -9.25 -24.92 12.73
CA ASP A 385 -9.08 -24.15 13.97
C ASP A 385 -7.62 -23.73 14.13
N TYR A 386 -7.34 -22.46 13.90
CA TYR A 386 -5.97 -21.94 13.93
C TYR A 386 -5.52 -21.46 15.31
N GLY A 387 -6.29 -21.73 16.36
CA GLY A 387 -5.94 -21.40 17.75
C GLY A 387 -4.50 -21.76 18.14
N PRO A 388 -3.97 -22.96 17.80
CA PRO A 388 -2.59 -23.33 18.13
C PRO A 388 -1.50 -22.44 17.50
N LEU A 389 -1.77 -21.70 16.42
CA LEU A 389 -0.79 -20.75 15.87
C LEU A 389 -0.57 -19.53 16.77
N LEU A 390 -1.55 -19.20 17.61
CA LEU A 390 -1.44 -18.07 18.53
C LEU A 390 -0.36 -18.31 19.58
N ASP A 391 -0.13 -19.57 19.98
CA ASP A 391 0.95 -19.95 20.90
C ASP A 391 2.32 -19.58 20.31
N VAL A 392 2.51 -19.83 19.01
CA VAL A 392 3.76 -19.45 18.29
C VAL A 392 3.91 -17.94 18.26
N ALA A 393 2.82 -17.21 18.02
CA ALA A 393 2.84 -15.75 17.93
C ALA A 393 3.19 -15.06 19.26
N THR A 394 3.00 -15.74 20.41
CA THR A 394 3.41 -15.21 21.73
C THR A 394 4.93 -14.99 21.86
N THR A 395 5.73 -15.61 20.99
CA THR A 395 7.19 -15.46 20.98
C THR A 395 7.63 -14.07 20.50
N PHE A 396 6.77 -13.33 19.78
CA PHE A 396 7.09 -12.02 19.21
C PHE A 396 6.68 -10.88 20.16
N ARG A 397 7.66 -10.31 20.89
CA ARG A 397 7.41 -9.28 21.92
C ARG A 397 7.47 -7.84 21.43
N GLU A 398 8.09 -7.58 20.28
CA GLU A 398 8.26 -6.25 19.70
C GLU A 398 7.13 -5.86 18.72
N MET A 399 5.99 -6.56 18.80
CA MET A 399 4.86 -6.41 17.90
C MET A 399 4.21 -5.03 17.98
N LYS A 400 4.11 -4.36 16.81
CA LYS A 400 3.48 -3.04 16.64
C LYS A 400 2.22 -3.10 15.79
N VAL A 401 2.14 -4.05 14.85
CA VAL A 401 1.02 -4.22 13.92
C VAL A 401 0.59 -5.67 13.88
N LEU A 402 -0.68 -5.94 14.18
CA LEU A 402 -1.31 -7.26 14.03
C LEU A 402 -2.42 -7.14 13.00
N ALA A 403 -2.41 -8.02 12.01
CA ALA A 403 -3.45 -8.09 11.00
C ALA A 403 -4.06 -9.49 10.96
N ILE A 404 -5.37 -9.57 11.24
CA ILE A 404 -6.15 -10.81 11.15
C ILE A 404 -7.24 -10.61 10.11
N GLN A 405 -7.08 -11.28 8.97
CA GLN A 405 -7.98 -11.20 7.82
C GLN A 405 -8.53 -12.60 7.54
N GLY A 406 -9.67 -12.94 8.12
CA GLY A 406 -10.34 -14.21 7.89
C GLY A 406 -9.61 -15.40 8.49
N MET A 407 -9.26 -15.32 9.78
CA MET A 407 -8.70 -16.44 10.55
C MET A 407 -9.78 -17.02 11.45
N ASN A 408 -10.00 -18.33 11.36
CA ASN A 408 -11.02 -19.02 12.15
C ASN A 408 -10.47 -19.60 13.45
N PHE A 409 -11.25 -19.46 14.52
CA PHE A 409 -10.98 -20.03 15.83
C PHE A 409 -12.25 -20.68 16.35
N HIS A 410 -12.19 -21.92 16.81
CA HIS A 410 -13.33 -22.49 17.51
C HIS A 410 -13.55 -21.78 18.86
N PRO A 411 -14.80 -21.47 19.24
CA PRO A 411 -15.13 -20.74 20.47
C PRO A 411 -14.95 -21.64 21.71
N THR A 412 -13.70 -21.97 22.03
CA THR A 412 -13.32 -22.79 23.18
C THR A 412 -12.61 -21.93 24.22
N GLN A 413 -12.67 -22.35 25.49
CA GLN A 413 -11.94 -21.67 26.57
C GLN A 413 -10.42 -21.72 26.36
N GLN A 414 -9.93 -22.80 25.75
CA GLN A 414 -8.52 -22.95 25.41
C GLN A 414 -8.08 -21.89 24.40
N ASN A 415 -8.84 -21.69 23.31
CA ASN A 415 -8.50 -20.66 22.32
C ASN A 415 -8.65 -19.24 22.91
N LEU A 416 -9.62 -18.99 23.78
CA LEU A 416 -9.71 -17.72 24.50
C LEU A 416 -8.45 -17.46 25.33
N CYS A 417 -8.00 -18.46 26.11
CA CYS A 417 -6.76 -18.38 26.88
C CYS A 417 -5.55 -18.08 25.99
N ARG A 418 -5.45 -18.71 24.82
CA ARG A 418 -4.37 -18.43 23.85
C ARG A 418 -4.42 -17.00 23.32
N ILE A 419 -5.60 -16.49 22.97
CA ILE A 419 -5.77 -15.12 22.49
C ILE A 419 -5.39 -14.14 23.59
N VAL A 420 -5.85 -14.34 24.83
CA VAL A 420 -5.52 -13.46 25.96
C VAL A 420 -4.01 -13.47 26.24
N LYS A 421 -3.38 -14.66 26.29
CA LYS A 421 -1.91 -14.80 26.45
C LYS A 421 -1.14 -14.09 25.33
N LEU A 422 -1.63 -14.16 24.09
CA LEU A 422 -1.04 -13.44 22.96
C LEU A 422 -1.12 -11.93 23.13
N LEU A 423 -2.32 -11.40 23.44
CA LEU A 423 -2.54 -9.96 23.59
C LEU A 423 -1.78 -9.40 24.79
N GLU A 424 -1.63 -10.16 25.88
CA GLU A 424 -0.82 -9.78 27.04
C GLU A 424 0.67 -9.63 26.66
N GLY A 425 1.18 -10.51 25.80
CA GLY A 425 2.54 -10.41 25.26
C GLY A 425 2.78 -9.23 24.31
N MET A 426 1.72 -8.67 23.72
CA MET A 426 1.76 -7.61 22.70
C MET A 426 1.47 -6.22 23.28
N SER A 427 2.12 -5.84 24.38
CA SER A 427 1.90 -4.55 25.04
C SER A 427 2.17 -3.32 24.14
N ASN A 428 3.12 -3.43 23.20
CA ASN A 428 3.50 -2.36 22.27
C ASN A 428 2.65 -2.30 20.98
N LEU A 429 1.55 -3.06 20.90
CA LEU A 429 0.69 -3.10 19.72
C LEU A 429 -0.01 -1.75 19.54
N ARG A 430 0.25 -1.05 18.43
CA ARG A 430 -0.33 0.27 18.13
C ARG A 430 -1.41 0.24 17.05
N PHE A 431 -1.36 -0.74 16.15
CA PHE A 431 -2.24 -0.82 15.00
C PHE A 431 -2.82 -2.24 14.84
N LEU A 432 -4.14 -2.34 14.78
CA LEU A 432 -4.86 -3.59 14.56
C LEU A 432 -5.59 -3.53 13.20
N LYS A 433 -5.41 -4.54 12.36
CA LYS A 433 -6.19 -4.72 11.13
C LYS A 433 -7.08 -5.94 11.26
N ILE A 434 -8.36 -5.77 10.98
CA ILE A 434 -9.33 -6.86 11.03
C ILE A 434 -10.14 -6.96 9.74
N GLY A 435 -10.34 -8.18 9.27
CA GLY A 435 -11.27 -8.56 8.21
C GLY A 435 -11.89 -9.90 8.58
N ASP A 436 -13.21 -10.02 8.65
CA ASP A 436 -13.95 -11.21 9.09
C ASP A 436 -13.31 -11.93 10.30
N ALA A 437 -13.22 -11.24 11.45
CA ALA A 437 -12.57 -11.74 12.65
C ALA A 437 -13.64 -12.34 13.56
N THR A 438 -13.30 -13.41 14.30
CA THR A 438 -14.29 -14.02 15.20
C THR A 438 -14.67 -13.07 16.33
N ARG A 439 -15.92 -13.13 16.76
CA ARG A 439 -16.38 -12.33 17.90
C ARG A 439 -15.58 -12.62 19.17
N GLN A 440 -15.20 -13.88 19.39
CA GLN A 440 -14.35 -14.27 20.52
C GLN A 440 -12.98 -13.54 20.49
N PHE A 441 -12.39 -13.34 19.30
CA PHE A 441 -11.15 -12.60 19.17
C PHE A 441 -11.31 -11.11 19.54
N LEU A 442 -12.40 -10.47 19.10
CA LEU A 442 -12.69 -9.09 19.46
C LEU A 442 -13.03 -8.93 20.95
N ASP A 443 -13.81 -9.87 21.49
CA ASP A 443 -14.20 -9.88 22.90
C ASP A 443 -12.98 -10.08 23.83
N ALA A 444 -11.97 -10.84 23.40
CA ALA A 444 -10.74 -11.10 24.17
C ALA A 444 -9.96 -9.83 24.56
N PHE A 445 -10.05 -8.74 23.80
CA PHE A 445 -9.41 -7.46 24.16
C PHE A 445 -10.02 -6.79 25.40
N MET A 446 -11.18 -7.27 25.86
CA MET A 446 -11.90 -6.75 27.02
C MET A 446 -11.77 -7.64 28.26
N GLU A 447 -11.08 -8.78 28.15
CA GLU A 447 -10.88 -9.74 29.23
C GLU A 447 -9.80 -9.28 30.21
N ASP A 448 -9.83 -9.77 31.45
CA ASP A 448 -8.77 -9.55 32.44
C ASP A 448 -7.70 -10.63 32.31
N PRO A 449 -6.45 -10.31 31.91
CA PRO A 449 -5.40 -11.32 31.73
C PRO A 449 -5.08 -12.08 33.01
N ARG A 450 -5.37 -11.52 34.19
CA ARG A 450 -5.12 -12.19 35.49
C ARG A 450 -5.91 -13.49 35.63
N GLU A 451 -7.08 -13.59 35.01
CA GLU A 451 -7.95 -14.77 35.06
C GLU A 451 -7.41 -15.94 34.22
N TYR A 452 -6.42 -15.69 33.36
CA TYR A 452 -5.89 -16.65 32.39
C TYR A 452 -4.42 -17.01 32.64
N ARG A 453 -3.83 -16.53 33.74
CA ARG A 453 -2.51 -16.96 34.22
C ARG A 453 -2.66 -18.31 34.93
N GLU A 454 -1.74 -19.24 34.65
CA GLU A 454 -1.70 -20.50 35.38
C GLU A 454 -1.37 -20.20 36.85
N GLU A 455 -2.15 -20.76 37.78
CA GLU A 455 -2.00 -20.54 39.22
C GLU A 455 -0.58 -20.93 39.66
N ASP A 456 0.24 -19.96 40.08
CA ASP A 456 1.47 -20.24 40.82
C ASP A 456 1.06 -20.74 42.22
N PRO A 457 1.33 -22.00 42.61
CA PRO A 457 0.85 -22.58 43.86
C PRO A 457 1.55 -22.01 45.13
N VAL A 458 2.42 -21.00 44.98
CA VAL A 458 3.26 -20.47 46.07
C VAL A 458 2.91 -19.04 46.47
N ASN A 459 1.99 -18.37 45.79
CA ASN A 459 1.48 -17.05 46.19
C ASN A 459 -0.05 -17.06 46.27
N GLU A 460 -0.58 -17.66 47.33
CA GLU A 460 -1.82 -17.11 47.90
C GLU A 460 -1.50 -15.71 48.42
N SER A 461 -1.97 -14.65 47.72
CA SER A 461 -2.17 -13.23 48.12
C SER A 461 -1.79 -12.27 46.97
N PRO A 462 -2.14 -10.96 46.91
CA PRO A 462 -3.26 -10.16 47.40
C PRO A 462 -3.70 -9.13 46.32
N HIS A 463 -4.42 -9.52 45.25
CA HIS A 463 -4.63 -8.64 44.08
C HIS A 463 -6.07 -8.16 43.82
N ALA A 464 -7.01 -8.42 44.73
CA ALA A 464 -8.42 -8.04 44.57
C ALA A 464 -8.68 -6.52 44.44
N ASN A 465 -7.71 -5.66 44.82
CA ASN A 465 -7.83 -4.19 44.80
C ASN A 465 -6.90 -3.48 43.80
N ALA A 466 -6.20 -4.20 42.91
CA ALA A 466 -5.36 -3.58 41.88
C ALA A 466 -6.18 -3.21 40.63
N PRO A 467 -5.92 -2.05 39.99
CA PRO A 467 -6.62 -1.63 38.78
C PRO A 467 -6.54 -2.71 37.68
N LEU A 468 -7.58 -2.83 36.87
CA LEU A 468 -7.68 -3.79 35.76
C LEU A 468 -6.45 -3.71 34.86
N SER A 469 -5.82 -4.86 34.62
CA SER A 469 -4.70 -4.95 33.67
C SER A 469 -5.27 -4.94 32.25
N VAL A 470 -5.06 -3.85 31.53
CA VAL A 470 -5.63 -3.67 30.19
C VAL A 470 -4.76 -4.35 29.14
N LEU A 471 -5.36 -5.19 28.30
CA LEU A 471 -4.71 -5.81 27.15
C LEU A 471 -4.44 -4.78 26.05
N CYS A 472 -3.22 -4.81 25.50
CA CYS A 472 -2.73 -3.89 24.46
C CYS A 472 -3.06 -2.41 24.79
N PRO A 473 -2.44 -1.82 25.82
CA PRO A 473 -2.75 -0.45 26.26
C PRO A 473 -2.41 0.61 25.20
N ASP A 474 -1.37 0.37 24.39
CA ASP A 474 -0.91 1.30 23.35
C ASP A 474 -1.67 1.20 22.02
N LEU A 475 -2.73 0.40 21.97
CA LEU A 475 -3.51 0.17 20.75
C LEU A 475 -4.36 1.40 20.42
N GLN A 476 -3.93 2.16 19.42
CA GLN A 476 -4.51 3.46 19.05
C GLN A 476 -5.30 3.43 17.74
N TYR A 477 -4.94 2.55 16.81
CA TYR A 477 -5.49 2.58 15.46
C TYR A 477 -6.13 1.25 15.07
N LEU A 478 -7.27 1.34 14.40
CA LEU A 478 -8.02 0.19 13.90
C LEU A 478 -8.27 0.34 12.40
N LEU A 479 -7.93 -0.67 11.60
CA LEU A 479 -8.37 -0.78 10.21
C LEU A 479 -9.34 -1.94 10.08
N VAL A 480 -10.53 -1.66 9.54
CA VAL A 480 -11.60 -2.62 9.32
C VAL A 480 -11.83 -2.79 7.82
N LEU A 481 -11.47 -3.96 7.29
CA LEU A 481 -11.73 -4.31 5.89
C LEU A 481 -13.17 -4.80 5.68
N GLU A 482 -13.65 -5.64 6.59
CA GLU A 482 -14.99 -6.22 6.60
C GLU A 482 -15.23 -6.82 7.99
N GLN A 483 -16.36 -6.54 8.65
CA GLN A 483 -16.71 -7.11 9.96
C GLN A 483 -18.22 -7.07 10.18
N GLU A 484 -18.72 -7.85 11.14
CA GLU A 484 -20.08 -7.64 11.65
C GLU A 484 -20.17 -6.28 12.39
N PRO A 485 -21.08 -5.36 11.99
CA PRO A 485 -21.16 -4.03 12.58
C PRO A 485 -21.41 -4.01 14.09
N ASP A 486 -22.25 -4.90 14.60
CA ASP A 486 -22.64 -4.90 16.02
C ASP A 486 -21.50 -5.40 16.92
N SER A 487 -20.77 -6.42 16.48
CA SER A 487 -19.54 -6.87 17.15
C SER A 487 -18.47 -5.78 17.16
N LEU A 488 -18.31 -5.04 16.05
CA LEU A 488 -17.39 -3.91 15.99
C LEU A 488 -17.77 -2.77 16.95
N ILE A 489 -19.05 -2.38 17.00
CA ILE A 489 -19.53 -1.33 17.92
C ILE A 489 -19.32 -1.76 19.37
N ARG A 490 -19.62 -3.03 19.71
CA ARG A 490 -19.38 -3.60 21.04
C ARG A 490 -17.90 -3.52 21.42
N PHE A 491 -17.01 -3.88 20.51
CA PHE A 491 -15.57 -3.82 20.71
C PHE A 491 -15.07 -2.39 20.98
N LEU A 492 -15.50 -1.42 20.16
CA LEU A 492 -15.15 -0.01 20.35
C LEU A 492 -15.64 0.53 21.70
N ARG A 493 -16.90 0.24 22.05
CA ARG A 493 -17.51 0.65 23.33
C ARG A 493 -16.78 0.03 24.53
N GLY A 494 -16.44 -1.25 24.45
CA GLY A 494 -15.74 -1.93 25.54
C GLY A 494 -14.35 -1.37 25.79
N ARG A 495 -13.58 -1.10 24.73
CA ARG A 495 -12.27 -0.43 24.86
C ARG A 495 -12.39 0.97 25.47
N ARG A 496 -13.43 1.72 25.13
CA ARG A 496 -13.70 3.01 25.76
C ARG A 496 -14.03 2.87 27.25
N ALA A 497 -14.82 1.86 27.63
CA ALA A 497 -15.16 1.60 29.03
C ALA A 497 -13.93 1.22 29.88
N LEU A 498 -12.92 0.60 29.26
CA LEU A 498 -11.62 0.31 29.87
C LEU A 498 -10.68 1.52 29.97
N GLY A 499 -11.10 2.70 29.51
CA GLY A 499 -10.28 3.93 29.53
C GLY A 499 -9.22 4.01 28.44
N VAL A 500 -9.24 3.10 27.47
CA VAL A 500 -8.28 2.98 26.36
C VAL A 500 -8.97 2.99 24.99
N PRO A 501 -9.73 4.05 24.66
CA PRO A 501 -10.42 4.16 23.38
C PRO A 501 -9.43 4.30 22.21
N PHE A 502 -9.87 3.85 21.04
CA PHE A 502 -9.10 4.08 19.82
C PHE A 502 -9.01 5.58 19.48
N SER A 503 -7.85 5.98 18.95
CA SER A 503 -7.63 7.31 18.38
C SER A 503 -8.45 7.48 17.11
N ALA A 504 -8.23 6.61 16.13
CA ALA A 504 -8.90 6.64 14.84
C ALA A 504 -9.22 5.23 14.35
N ALA A 505 -10.29 5.14 13.56
CA ALA A 505 -10.63 3.93 12.83
C ALA A 505 -10.70 4.23 11.33
N TYR A 506 -10.18 3.31 10.53
CA TYR A 506 -10.19 3.33 9.08
C TYR A 506 -11.13 2.23 8.60
N LEU A 507 -12.09 2.55 7.75
CA LEU A 507 -13.04 1.59 7.18
C LEU A 507 -12.81 1.46 5.67
N ASP A 508 -12.77 0.23 5.15
CA ASP A 508 -12.80 0.03 3.70
C ASP A 508 -14.09 0.66 3.12
N VAL A 509 -13.98 1.36 1.98
CA VAL A 509 -15.10 2.04 1.33
C VAL A 509 -16.25 1.07 1.03
N ARG A 510 -15.97 -0.19 0.71
CA ARG A 510 -16.99 -1.22 0.46
C ARG A 510 -17.71 -1.58 1.75
N PHE A 511 -16.98 -1.75 2.85
CA PHE A 511 -17.58 -2.02 4.14
C PHE A 511 -18.41 -0.82 4.64
N TYR A 512 -17.87 0.40 4.53
CA TYR A 512 -18.58 1.62 4.88
C TYR A 512 -19.93 1.74 4.15
N ALA A 513 -20.00 1.36 2.88
CA ALA A 513 -21.22 1.40 2.09
C ALA A 513 -22.32 0.42 2.58
N THR A 514 -21.97 -0.57 3.41
CA THR A 514 -22.93 -1.52 3.99
C THR A 514 -23.51 -1.06 5.33
N LEU A 515 -22.95 -0.01 5.94
CA LEU A 515 -23.33 0.47 7.26
C LEU A 515 -24.53 1.42 7.21
N SER A 516 -25.40 1.35 8.22
CA SER A 516 -26.44 2.35 8.43
C SER A 516 -25.89 3.64 9.05
N ASP A 517 -26.58 4.77 8.86
CA ASP A 517 -26.21 6.05 9.47
C ASP A 517 -26.15 5.98 11.01
N GLU A 518 -27.03 5.17 11.62
CA GLU A 518 -27.05 4.94 13.06
C GLU A 518 -25.80 4.18 13.52
N GLN A 519 -25.37 3.17 12.77
CA GLN A 519 -24.15 2.41 13.06
C GLN A 519 -22.90 3.29 12.91
N VAL A 520 -22.82 4.09 11.85
CA VAL A 520 -21.71 5.03 11.65
C VAL A 520 -21.65 6.06 12.79
N LYS A 521 -22.81 6.58 13.21
CA LYS A 521 -22.90 7.52 14.34
C LYS A 521 -22.48 6.86 15.66
N ALA A 522 -22.91 5.62 15.90
CA ALA A 522 -22.50 4.85 17.07
C ALA A 522 -20.98 4.63 17.11
N MET A 523 -20.38 4.19 15.99
CA MET A 523 -18.93 4.01 15.88
C MET A 523 -18.17 5.31 16.14
N ARG A 524 -18.58 6.42 15.52
CA ARG A 524 -17.95 7.74 15.75
C ARG A 524 -18.05 8.19 17.20
N ALA A 525 -19.14 7.87 17.89
CA ALA A 525 -19.32 8.26 19.28
C ALA A 525 -18.27 7.61 20.20
N GLU A 526 -17.80 6.41 19.88
CA GLU A 526 -16.86 5.64 20.73
C GLU A 526 -15.37 5.92 20.44
N LEU A 527 -15.06 6.68 19.38
CA LEU A 527 -13.70 7.08 19.02
C LEU A 527 -13.32 8.42 19.66
N THR A 528 -12.01 8.69 19.80
CA THR A 528 -11.53 9.97 20.32
C THR A 528 -11.28 11.03 19.25
N ASN A 529 -10.83 10.64 18.04
CA ASN A 529 -10.66 11.56 16.91
C ASN A 529 -11.70 11.31 15.80
N GLU A 530 -11.29 10.71 14.68
CA GLU A 530 -12.10 10.61 13.47
C GLU A 530 -12.20 9.18 12.93
N LEU A 531 -13.29 8.97 12.18
CA LEU A 531 -13.56 7.78 11.40
C LEU A 531 -13.26 8.10 9.93
N PHE A 532 -12.28 7.42 9.35
CA PHE A 532 -11.84 7.61 7.98
C PHE A 532 -12.32 6.48 7.07
N THR A 533 -12.48 6.77 5.78
CA THR A 533 -12.70 5.75 4.75
C THR A 533 -11.46 5.59 3.89
N ILE A 534 -11.09 4.35 3.60
CA ILE A 534 -9.94 4.01 2.75
C ILE A 534 -10.31 2.98 1.69
N ARG A 535 -9.53 2.87 0.62
CA ARG A 535 -9.79 1.90 -0.45
C ARG A 535 -8.87 0.70 -0.32
N GLY A 536 -9.44 -0.48 -0.04
CA GLY A 536 -8.69 -1.72 0.08
C GLY A 536 -7.73 -1.72 1.27
N VAL A 537 -6.61 -2.41 1.12
CA VAL A 537 -5.55 -2.56 2.13
C VAL A 537 -4.48 -1.47 2.01
N SER A 538 -4.79 -0.35 1.34
CA SER A 538 -3.85 0.76 1.19
C SER A 538 -3.50 1.31 2.59
N PRO A 539 -2.22 1.48 2.92
CA PRO A 539 -1.84 1.94 4.26
C PRO A 539 -2.42 3.33 4.51
N GLY A 540 -3.09 3.49 5.66
CA GLY A 540 -3.53 4.80 6.11
C GLY A 540 -2.33 5.65 6.58
N PRO A 541 -2.50 6.96 6.79
CA PRO A 541 -1.39 7.84 7.19
C PRO A 541 -0.68 7.38 8.47
N ALA A 542 -1.46 6.91 9.46
CA ALA A 542 -0.91 6.37 10.70
C ALA A 542 -0.17 5.03 10.49
N GLU A 543 -0.64 4.20 9.55
CA GLU A 543 0.10 2.98 9.21
C GLU A 543 1.42 3.31 8.51
N GLU A 544 1.44 4.27 7.58
CA GLU A 544 2.66 4.69 6.91
C GLU A 544 3.70 5.24 7.88
N GLU A 545 3.28 5.96 8.93
CA GLU A 545 4.17 6.46 9.98
C GLU A 545 4.77 5.31 10.79
N ILE A 546 3.94 4.33 11.19
CA ILE A 546 4.39 3.14 11.90
C ILE A 546 5.33 2.31 11.00
N ASP A 547 4.99 2.12 9.74
CA ASP A 547 5.81 1.37 8.78
C ASP A 547 7.16 2.08 8.54
N LYS A 548 7.21 3.42 8.52
CA LYS A 548 8.47 4.18 8.47
C LYS A 548 9.30 3.98 9.73
N GLU A 549 8.68 3.98 10.91
CA GLU A 549 9.37 3.71 12.17
C GLU A 549 9.93 2.29 12.20
N ILE A 550 9.16 1.29 11.79
CA ILE A 550 9.61 -0.10 11.67
C ILE A 550 10.79 -0.18 10.70
N ALA A 551 10.70 0.46 9.54
CA ALA A 551 11.77 0.49 8.55
C ALA A 551 13.05 1.15 9.09
N ALA A 552 12.93 2.21 9.90
CA ALA A 552 14.06 2.90 10.51
C ALA A 552 14.84 2.00 11.48
N THR A 553 14.22 1.00 12.10
CA THR A 553 14.90 0.07 13.03
C THR A 553 15.97 -0.80 12.38
N VAL A 554 15.96 -0.91 11.06
CA VAL A 554 16.93 -1.68 10.27
C VAL A 554 17.99 -0.78 9.63
N GLN A 555 17.73 0.53 9.50
CA GLN A 555 18.64 1.50 8.86
C GLN A 555 19.75 2.04 9.81
N VAL A 556 19.78 1.64 11.08
CA VAL A 556 20.72 2.13 12.11
C VAL A 556 22.01 1.29 12.21
N VAL A 557 22.33 0.46 11.20
CA VAL A 557 23.60 -0.31 11.17
C VAL A 557 24.41 0.00 9.92
#